data_AF-A0A914W381-F1
#
_entry.id   AF-A0A914W381-F1
#
_cell.length_a   1.000
_cell.length_b   1.000
_cell.length_c   1.000
_cell.angle_alpha   90.00
_cell.angle_beta   90.00
_cell.angle_gamma   90.00
#
_symmetry.space_group_name_H-M   'P 1'
#
loop_
_entity.id
_entity.type
_entity.pdbx_description
1 polymer ?
#
loop_
_entity_poly.entity_id
_entity_poly.type
_entity_poly.pdbx_seq_one_letter_code
_entity_poly.pdbx_strand_id
1 'polypeptide(L)'
;MKLVAIIFAVFALAIVPSRQDVVSASDACNAIGKFYEQGCSGLTSALLGRSWKQASAYRRGDAIGSYGRYRALTPGTIVGFMGHVAVYTGRRRDTCNCMFVDVQGPRKHARCLQTYGSQAVYEYSY
;
A
#
# COMPACT_ATOMS: atom_id res chain seq x y z
N MET A 1 -59.86 -7.22 -15.89
CA MET A 1 -58.58 -7.25 -16.64
C MET A 1 -57.48 -6.90 -15.65
N LYS A 2 -56.62 -7.87 -15.28
CA LYS A 2 -55.56 -7.68 -14.27
C LYS A 2 -54.26 -7.33 -15.00
N LEU A 3 -53.75 -6.11 -14.80
CA LEU A 3 -52.42 -5.72 -15.28
C LEU A 3 -51.35 -6.36 -14.39
N VAL A 4 -50.48 -7.16 -15.00
CA VAL A 4 -49.27 -7.70 -14.37
C VAL A 4 -48.15 -6.69 -14.59
N ALA A 5 -47.69 -6.06 -13.51
CA ALA A 5 -46.51 -5.20 -13.52
C ALA A 5 -45.26 -6.08 -13.55
N ILE A 6 -44.55 -6.08 -14.69
CA ILE A 6 -43.24 -6.72 -14.84
C ILE A 6 -42.21 -5.76 -14.22
N ILE A 7 -41.69 -6.11 -13.04
CA ILE A 7 -40.59 -5.40 -12.41
C ILE A 7 -39.30 -5.86 -13.10
N PHE A 8 -38.74 -4.99 -13.95
CA PHE A 8 -37.37 -5.15 -14.43
C PHE A 8 -36.42 -4.79 -13.28
N ALA A 9 -35.93 -5.82 -12.58
CA ALA A 9 -34.79 -5.67 -11.68
C ALA A 9 -33.54 -5.43 -12.53
N VAL A 10 -33.17 -4.16 -12.70
CA VAL A 10 -31.86 -3.78 -13.24
C VAL A 10 -30.83 -4.21 -12.20
N PHE A 11 -30.13 -5.30 -12.47
CA PHE A 11 -28.88 -5.63 -11.79
C PHE A 11 -27.88 -4.51 -12.10
N ALA A 12 -27.84 -3.50 -11.22
CA ALA A 12 -26.69 -2.62 -11.13
C ALA A 12 -25.52 -3.48 -10.66
N LEU A 13 -24.79 -4.06 -11.62
CA LEU A 13 -23.45 -4.58 -11.39
C LEU A 13 -22.62 -3.37 -10.95
N ALA A 14 -22.60 -3.10 -9.66
CA ALA A 14 -21.67 -2.15 -9.08
C ALA A 14 -20.29 -2.67 -9.44
N ILE A 15 -19.68 -2.06 -10.45
CA ILE A 15 -18.24 -2.12 -10.66
C ILE A 15 -17.68 -1.50 -9.38
N VAL A 16 -17.43 -2.33 -8.36
CA VAL A 16 -16.63 -1.93 -7.22
C VAL A 16 -15.28 -1.59 -7.84
N PRO A 17 -14.88 -0.31 -7.93
CA PRO A 17 -13.55 0.00 -8.42
C PRO A 17 -12.60 -0.82 -7.55
N SER A 18 -11.75 -1.65 -8.15
CA SER A 18 -10.80 -2.48 -7.42
C SER A 18 -10.11 -1.57 -6.43
N ARG A 19 -10.48 -1.68 -5.14
CA ARG A 19 -10.11 -0.70 -4.12
C ARG A 19 -8.60 -0.83 -3.99
N GLN A 20 -7.87 0.03 -4.69
CA GLN A 20 -6.42 0.07 -4.60
C GLN A 20 -6.17 0.38 -3.12
N ASP A 21 -5.46 -0.51 -2.43
CA ASP A 21 -5.19 -0.37 -1.00
C ASP A 21 -4.19 0.78 -0.80
N VAL A 22 -4.72 1.99 -0.88
CA VAL A 22 -3.99 3.24 -0.72
C VAL A 22 -4.16 3.67 0.73
N VAL A 23 -3.03 3.88 1.40
CA VAL A 23 -3.01 4.46 2.75
C VAL A 23 -2.71 5.96 2.68
N SER A 24 -2.92 6.69 3.77
CA SER A 24 -2.48 8.08 3.87
C SER A 24 -0.95 8.16 3.90
N ALA A 25 -0.35 8.86 2.93
CA ALA A 25 1.10 9.10 2.91
C ALA A 25 1.56 9.89 4.15
N SER A 26 0.72 10.80 4.65
CA SER A 26 1.00 11.56 5.87
C SER A 26 1.02 10.66 7.11
N ASP A 27 0.10 9.68 7.19
CA ASP A 27 0.07 8.74 8.31
C ASP A 27 1.27 7.78 8.27
N ALA A 28 1.68 7.36 7.07
CA ALA A 28 2.94 6.64 6.89
C ALA A 28 4.13 7.48 7.37
N CYS A 29 4.22 8.76 7.01
CA CYS A 29 5.26 9.65 7.51
C CYS A 29 5.23 9.79 9.05
N ASN A 30 4.03 9.93 9.63
CA ASN A 30 3.83 9.99 11.09
C ASN A 30 4.14 8.65 11.79
N ALA A 31 4.30 7.56 11.04
CA ALA A 31 4.68 6.26 11.59
C ALA A 31 6.19 6.12 11.80
N ILE A 32 7.02 6.97 11.18
CA ILE A 32 8.48 6.91 11.32
C ILE A 32 8.87 6.97 12.81
N GLY A 33 9.74 6.05 13.23
CA GLY A 33 10.16 5.90 14.63
C GLY A 33 9.22 5.05 15.49
N LYS A 34 7.98 4.77 15.07
CA LYS A 34 7.07 3.89 15.83
C LYS A 34 7.49 2.42 15.70
N PHE A 35 7.30 1.68 16.77
CA PHE A 35 7.66 0.26 16.87
C PHE A 35 6.54 -0.63 16.31
N TYR A 36 6.91 -1.60 15.48
CA TYR A 36 5.98 -2.58 14.91
C TYR A 36 6.47 -4.00 15.17
N GLU A 37 5.70 -4.76 15.96
CA GLU A 37 6.03 -6.13 16.30
C GLU A 37 6.06 -7.03 15.06
N GLN A 38 5.08 -6.90 14.17
CA GLN A 38 4.96 -7.67 12.93
C GLN A 38 5.75 -7.05 11.74
N GLY A 39 6.60 -6.06 12.00
CA GLY A 39 7.46 -5.46 10.98
C GLY A 39 6.68 -4.73 9.89
N CYS A 40 7.11 -4.89 8.64
CA CYS A 40 6.56 -4.16 7.49
C CYS A 40 5.07 -4.43 7.27
N SER A 41 4.66 -5.71 7.42
CA SER A 41 3.26 -6.11 7.36
C SER A 41 2.42 -5.51 8.48
N GLY A 42 2.99 -5.33 9.68
CA GLY A 42 2.31 -4.69 10.81
C GLY A 42 2.08 -3.19 10.57
N LEU A 43 3.06 -2.52 9.96
CA LEU A 43 2.91 -1.11 9.56
C LEU A 43 1.77 -0.94 8.55
N THR A 44 1.80 -1.68 7.45
CA THR A 44 0.79 -1.54 6.39
C THR A 44 -0.60 -1.96 6.87
N SER A 45 -0.72 -3.03 7.68
CA SER A 45 -2.01 -3.44 8.23
C SER A 45 -2.58 -2.40 9.20
N ALA A 46 -1.75 -1.79 10.04
CA ALA A 46 -2.17 -0.72 10.95
C ALA A 46 -2.66 0.51 10.19
N LEU A 47 -1.94 0.93 9.14
CA LEU A 47 -2.33 2.07 8.30
C LEU A 47 -3.62 1.81 7.51
N LEU A 48 -3.89 0.56 7.13
CA LEU A 48 -5.13 0.17 6.46
C LEU A 48 -6.31 -0.06 7.43
N GLY A 49 -6.07 -0.13 8.74
CA GLY A 49 -7.06 -0.54 9.73
C GLY A 49 -7.53 -1.99 9.53
N ARG A 50 -6.61 -2.90 9.16
CA ARG A 50 -6.91 -4.32 8.85
C ARG A 50 -6.10 -5.26 9.75
N SER A 51 -6.62 -6.48 9.92
CA SER A 51 -5.86 -7.58 10.55
C SER A 51 -4.63 -7.90 9.73
N TRP A 52 -3.48 -8.04 10.41
CA TRP A 52 -2.20 -8.30 9.76
C TRP A 52 -2.22 -9.63 8.99
N LYS A 53 -1.49 -9.66 7.87
CA LYS A 53 -1.09 -10.89 7.16
C LYS A 53 0.32 -10.74 6.64
N GLN A 54 0.97 -11.86 6.33
CA GLN A 54 2.34 -11.85 5.82
C GLN A 54 2.43 -11.08 4.49
N ALA A 55 3.52 -10.36 4.28
CA ALA A 55 3.80 -9.61 3.05
C ALA A 55 3.75 -10.49 1.79
N SER A 56 4.11 -11.77 1.91
CA SER A 56 4.01 -12.77 0.84
C SER A 56 2.58 -13.03 0.37
N ALA A 57 1.57 -12.76 1.20
CA ALA A 57 0.15 -12.93 0.89
C ALA A 57 -0.47 -11.70 0.19
N TYR A 58 0.33 -10.67 -0.09
CA TYR A 58 -0.10 -9.50 -0.83
C TYR A 58 0.01 -9.82 -2.31
N ARG A 59 -0.96 -9.37 -3.10
CA ARG A 59 -0.93 -9.58 -4.55
C ARG A 59 0.04 -8.58 -5.18
N ARG A 60 1.11 -9.11 -5.79
CA ARG A 60 2.09 -8.33 -6.56
C ARG A 60 1.49 -7.84 -7.87
N GLY A 61 1.67 -6.57 -8.17
CA GLY A 61 1.35 -5.93 -9.46
C GLY A 61 2.61 -5.66 -10.30
N ASP A 62 2.60 -4.54 -11.01
CA ASP A 62 3.66 -4.16 -11.93
C ASP A 62 4.94 -3.70 -11.22
N ALA A 63 6.07 -3.84 -11.91
CA ALA A 63 7.34 -3.25 -11.49
C ALA A 63 7.27 -1.71 -11.61
N ILE A 64 7.79 -1.02 -10.59
CA ILE A 64 7.85 0.44 -10.56
C ILE A 64 9.27 0.96 -10.80
N GLY A 65 10.28 0.11 -10.62
CA GLY A 65 11.67 0.44 -10.95
C GLY A 65 12.70 0.01 -9.90
N SER A 66 13.92 0.50 -10.06
CA SER A 66 15.10 0.20 -9.23
C SER A 66 16.16 1.30 -9.38
N TYR A 67 17.23 1.23 -8.62
CA TYR A 67 18.35 2.20 -8.63
C TYR A 67 17.90 3.65 -8.41
N GLY A 68 16.93 3.87 -7.52
CA GLY A 68 16.37 5.20 -7.26
C GLY A 68 15.54 5.79 -8.41
N ARG A 69 15.34 5.04 -9.50
CA ARG A 69 14.52 5.42 -10.65
C ARG A 69 13.20 4.66 -10.56
N TYR A 70 12.19 5.34 -10.01
CA TYR A 70 10.85 4.78 -9.84
C TYR A 70 9.85 5.55 -10.70
N ARG A 71 8.95 4.83 -11.37
CA ARG A 71 7.75 5.42 -11.96
C ARG A 71 6.98 6.16 -10.88
N ALA A 72 6.49 7.34 -11.21
CA ALA A 72 5.62 8.08 -10.30
C ALA A 72 4.32 7.30 -10.07
N LEU A 73 4.02 7.04 -8.81
CA LEU A 73 2.76 6.48 -8.35
C LEU A 73 2.00 7.51 -7.50
N THR A 74 0.76 7.18 -7.16
CA THR A 74 0.02 7.90 -6.13
C THR A 74 0.70 7.71 -4.76
N PRO A 75 1.05 8.78 -4.03
CA PRO A 75 1.50 8.66 -2.64
C PRO A 75 0.46 7.91 -1.79
N GLY A 76 0.92 6.95 -0.99
CA GLY A 76 0.07 6.03 -0.25
C GLY A 76 -0.03 4.64 -0.85
N THR A 77 0.43 4.44 -2.10
CA THR A 77 0.48 3.11 -2.71
C THR A 77 1.41 2.18 -1.94
N ILE A 78 0.93 0.95 -1.69
CA ILE A 78 1.76 -0.10 -1.11
C ILE A 78 2.66 -0.67 -2.19
N VAL A 79 3.95 -0.75 -1.89
CA VAL A 79 5.00 -1.18 -2.80
C VAL A 79 5.95 -2.12 -2.08
N GLY A 80 6.81 -2.83 -2.80
CA GLY A 80 7.80 -3.68 -2.16
C GLY A 80 8.44 -4.68 -3.09
N PHE A 81 8.92 -5.77 -2.51
CA PHE A 81 9.52 -6.90 -3.21
C PHE A 81 9.21 -8.18 -2.42
N MET A 82 9.69 -9.32 -2.89
CA MET A 82 9.34 -10.61 -2.27
C MET A 82 9.69 -10.62 -0.78
N GLY A 83 8.66 -10.80 0.07
CA GLY A 83 8.79 -10.85 1.52
C GLY A 83 8.85 -9.47 2.21
N HIS A 84 8.71 -8.36 1.48
CA HIS A 84 8.82 -7.02 2.06
C HIS A 84 7.81 -6.05 1.44
N VAL A 85 7.16 -5.25 2.28
CA VAL A 85 6.25 -4.19 1.84
C VAL A 85 6.61 -2.85 2.48
N ALA A 86 6.22 -1.79 1.83
CA ALA A 86 6.47 -0.41 2.20
C ALA A 86 5.34 0.46 1.68
N VAL A 87 5.27 1.69 2.19
CA VAL A 87 4.39 2.73 1.65
C VAL A 87 5.21 3.68 0.81
N TYR A 88 4.82 3.87 -0.45
CA TYR A 88 5.40 4.89 -1.31
C TYR A 88 4.85 6.27 -0.91
N THR A 89 5.72 7.23 -0.62
CA THR A 89 5.32 8.60 -0.22
C THR A 89 5.71 9.65 -1.25
N GLY A 90 6.47 9.27 -2.29
CA GLY A 90 6.77 10.11 -3.45
C GLY A 90 7.74 11.26 -3.21
N ARG A 91 8.55 11.20 -2.15
CA ARG A 91 9.57 12.21 -1.81
C ARG A 91 9.01 13.63 -1.74
N ARG A 92 8.03 13.76 -0.86
CA ARG A 92 7.27 14.99 -0.61
C ARG A 92 7.91 15.82 0.49
N ARG A 93 8.27 17.08 0.18
CA ARG A 93 8.84 18.03 1.16
C ARG A 93 7.83 18.47 2.22
N ASP A 94 6.55 18.41 1.90
CA ASP A 94 5.44 18.78 2.79
C ASP A 94 5.04 17.67 3.77
N THR A 95 5.66 16.49 3.67
CA THR A 95 5.47 15.38 4.64
C THR A 95 6.80 15.00 5.30
N CYS A 96 7.36 13.83 5.00
CA CYS A 96 8.60 13.33 5.63
C CYS A 96 9.84 13.37 4.73
N ASN A 97 9.74 13.90 3.49
CA ASN A 97 10.83 13.93 2.50
C ASN A 97 11.46 12.54 2.25
N CYS A 98 10.66 11.47 2.35
CA CYS A 98 11.06 10.09 2.09
C CYS A 98 10.47 9.62 0.76
N MET A 99 11.11 8.67 0.10
CA MET A 99 10.49 7.97 -1.03
C MET A 99 9.60 6.83 -0.54
N PHE A 100 10.08 6.12 0.49
CA PHE A 100 9.39 4.98 1.09
C PHE A 100 9.40 5.09 2.61
N VAL A 101 8.35 4.57 3.23
CA VAL A 101 8.31 4.27 4.66
C VAL A 101 8.09 2.78 4.83
N ASP A 102 9.00 2.12 5.54
CA ASP A 102 8.93 0.68 5.80
C ASP A 102 9.38 0.35 7.22
N VAL A 103 9.32 -0.94 7.56
CA VAL A 103 9.98 -1.49 8.74
C VAL A 103 10.88 -2.64 8.26
N GLN A 104 12.17 -2.62 8.60
CA GLN A 104 13.15 -3.59 8.06
C GLN A 104 12.84 -5.06 8.42
N GLY A 105 12.06 -5.30 9.47
CA GLY A 105 11.67 -6.62 9.90
C GLY A 105 10.87 -6.58 11.20
N PRO A 106 10.47 -7.74 11.74
CA PRO A 106 9.76 -7.83 13.01
C PRO A 106 10.50 -7.13 14.15
N ARG A 107 9.74 -6.53 15.06
CA ARG A 107 10.26 -5.86 16.27
C ARG A 107 11.30 -4.77 15.97
N LYS A 108 11.03 -3.96 14.94
CA LYS A 108 11.84 -2.80 14.55
C LYS A 108 10.98 -1.55 14.45
N HIS A 109 11.63 -0.39 14.39
CA HIS A 109 10.98 0.88 14.14
C HIS A 109 10.75 1.11 12.65
N ALA A 110 9.67 1.81 12.32
CA ALA A 110 9.49 2.30 10.95
C ALA A 110 10.54 3.36 10.61
N ARG A 111 11.00 3.37 9.37
CA ARG A 111 12.10 4.20 8.89
C ARG A 111 11.78 4.87 7.57
N CYS A 112 12.48 5.97 7.34
CA CYS A 112 12.48 6.73 6.10
C CYS A 112 13.54 6.16 5.15
N LEU A 113 13.17 5.91 3.89
CA LEU A 113 14.11 5.49 2.84
C LEU A 113 13.96 6.33 1.59
N GLN A 114 15.09 6.56 0.90
CA GLN A 114 15.11 7.22 -0.41
C GLN A 114 15.10 6.22 -1.57
N THR A 115 15.63 5.02 -1.34
CA THR A 115 15.77 3.97 -2.35
C THR A 115 16.04 2.61 -1.70
N TYR A 116 15.75 1.54 -2.45
CA TYR A 116 16.19 0.18 -2.17
C TYR A 116 17.42 -0.24 -2.98
N GLY A 117 18.15 0.71 -3.58
CA GLY A 117 19.32 0.40 -4.40
C GLY A 117 18.95 -0.41 -5.64
N SER A 118 19.68 -1.49 -5.91
CA SER A 118 19.47 -2.35 -7.09
C SER A 118 18.18 -3.18 -7.04
N GLN A 119 17.52 -3.26 -5.89
CA GLN A 119 16.32 -4.08 -5.71
C GLN A 119 15.17 -3.54 -6.58
N ALA A 120 14.60 -4.42 -7.42
CA ALA A 120 13.38 -4.14 -8.15
C ALA A 120 12.21 -4.02 -7.17
N VAL A 121 11.45 -2.93 -7.29
CA VAL A 121 10.27 -2.63 -6.49
C VAL A 121 9.03 -2.78 -7.36
N TYR A 122 7.96 -3.30 -6.77
CA TYR A 122 6.68 -3.58 -7.41
C TYR A 122 5.54 -2.94 -6.63
N GLU A 123 4.41 -2.69 -7.29
CA GLU A 123 3.14 -2.40 -6.61
C GLU A 123 2.63 -3.65 -5.91
N TYR A 124 1.97 -3.46 -4.77
CA TYR A 124 1.29 -4.52 -4.04
C TYR A 124 -0.10 -4.05 -3.61
N SER A 125 -1.07 -4.97 -3.67
CA SER A 125 -2.38 -4.80 -3.04
C SER A 125 -2.52 -5.76 -1.87
N TYR A 126 -3.10 -5.29 -0.77
CA TYR A 126 -3.23 -6.02 0.49
C TYR A 126 -4.15 -7.21 0.30
#